data_AF-L7ZBM5-F1
#
_entry.id   AF-L7ZBM5-F1
#
_cell.length_a   1.000
_cell.length_b   1.000
_cell.length_c   1.000
_cell.angle_alpha   90.00
_cell.angle_beta   90.00
_cell.angle_gamma   90.00
#
_symmetry.space_group_name_H-M   'P 1'
#
loop_
_entity.id
_entity.type
_entity.pdbx_description
1 polymer ?
#
loop_
_entity_poly.entity_id
_entity_poly.type
_entity_poly.pdbx_seq_one_letter_code
_entity_poly.pdbx_strand_id
1 'polypeptide(L)'
;EAGFFQWAALHVARWAKGDGRRLFVFTILLGAGVSALFANDGAALILTPIVVSILLALRFSPASTLAFVMAAGFIADTASLPLVVSNLVNIVSADYFDLGFSEYAAIMVPVNFVAVATTLVVLYRFFRRDIPRHYALDDVMDPQHAVRDPMTFRVGWVVLALLLIGLFALEPLGIPVSAIAAVCAAMLFAVAARGHVISTRRVL
;
A
#
# COMPACT_ATOMS: atom_id res chain seq x y z
N GLU A 1 12.06 3.24 0.78
CA GLU A 1 12.96 4.41 0.62
C GLU A 1 13.64 4.55 -0.76
N ALA A 2 13.77 3.48 -1.57
CA ALA A 2 14.44 3.48 -2.88
C ALA A 2 13.82 4.37 -4.01
N GLY A 3 12.94 5.32 -3.67
CA GLY A 3 12.18 6.12 -4.63
C GLY A 3 10.80 5.57 -5.02
N PHE A 4 10.43 4.37 -4.52
CA PHE A 4 9.12 3.74 -4.79
C PHE A 4 7.93 4.67 -4.49
N PHE A 5 7.95 5.36 -3.34
CA PHE A 5 6.82 6.20 -2.92
C PHE A 5 6.62 7.41 -3.84
N GLN A 6 7.71 8.08 -4.22
CA GLN A 6 7.67 9.19 -5.15
C GLN A 6 7.32 8.70 -6.57
N TRP A 7 7.82 7.54 -6.98
CA TRP A 7 7.48 6.90 -8.26
C TRP A 7 5.99 6.55 -8.35
N ALA A 8 5.41 5.96 -7.28
CA ALA A 8 3.99 5.62 -7.21
C ALA A 8 3.11 6.86 -7.21
N ALA A 9 3.49 7.89 -6.44
CA ALA A 9 2.82 9.19 -6.41
C ALA A 9 2.77 9.83 -7.80
N LEU A 10 3.89 9.86 -8.53
CA LEU A 10 3.97 10.46 -9.87
C LEU A 10 3.20 9.64 -10.92
N HIS A 11 3.18 8.31 -10.81
CA HIS A 11 2.36 7.46 -11.69
C HIS A 11 0.87 7.73 -11.50
N VAL A 12 0.41 7.74 -10.25
CA VAL A 12 -0.99 8.04 -9.92
C VAL A 12 -1.37 9.45 -10.38
N ALA A 13 -0.49 10.42 -10.18
CA ALA A 13 -0.67 11.79 -10.66
C ALA A 13 -0.70 11.89 -12.20
N ARG A 14 0.07 11.08 -12.94
CA ARG A 14 0.00 11.08 -14.41
C ARG A 14 -1.24 10.34 -14.94
N TRP A 15 -1.60 9.20 -14.34
CA TRP A 15 -2.79 8.43 -14.74
C TRP A 15 -4.08 9.21 -14.52
N ALA A 16 -4.12 10.06 -13.50
CA ALA A 16 -5.25 10.96 -13.24
C ALA A 16 -5.41 12.06 -14.31
N LYS A 17 -4.41 12.28 -15.18
CA LYS A 17 -4.48 13.20 -16.34
C LYS A 17 -4.99 14.60 -15.98
N GLY A 18 -4.58 15.13 -14.82
CA GLY A 18 -4.96 16.47 -14.38
C GLY A 18 -6.36 16.56 -13.76
N ASP A 19 -7.09 15.45 -13.62
CA ASP A 19 -8.40 15.40 -12.97
C ASP A 19 -8.24 14.98 -11.50
N GLY A 20 -8.56 15.88 -10.57
CA GLY A 20 -8.40 15.62 -9.14
C GLY A 20 -9.37 14.58 -8.57
N ARG A 21 -10.49 14.32 -9.23
CA ARG A 21 -11.41 13.23 -8.86
C ARG A 21 -10.84 11.88 -9.23
N ARG A 22 -10.25 11.76 -10.42
CA ARG A 22 -9.51 10.55 -10.81
C ARG A 22 -8.32 10.32 -9.89
N LEU A 23 -7.61 11.38 -9.54
CA LEU A 23 -6.51 11.31 -8.59
C LEU A 23 -6.97 10.76 -7.24
N PHE A 24 -8.07 11.29 -6.69
CA PHE A 24 -8.63 10.82 -5.43
C PHE A 24 -8.99 9.33 -5.47
N VAL A 25 -9.67 8.89 -6.52
CA VAL A 25 -10.01 7.47 -6.71
C VAL A 25 -8.76 6.61 -6.81
N PHE A 26 -7.77 7.00 -7.61
CA PHE A 26 -6.52 6.24 -7.75
C PHE A 26 -5.70 6.20 -6.46
N THR A 27 -5.69 7.27 -5.66
CA THR A 27 -5.06 7.27 -4.35
C THR A 27 -5.72 6.28 -3.40
N ILE A 28 -7.07 6.21 -3.39
CA ILE A 28 -7.80 5.22 -2.58
C ILE A 28 -7.49 3.80 -3.08
N LEU A 29 -7.54 3.55 -4.39
CA LEU A 29 -7.26 2.22 -4.94
C LEU A 29 -5.81 1.78 -4.70
N LEU A 30 -4.85 2.70 -4.80
CA LEU A 30 -3.46 2.44 -4.41
C LEU A 30 -3.38 2.07 -2.92
N GLY A 31 -4.06 2.84 -2.06
CA GLY A 31 -4.12 2.56 -0.63
C GLY A 31 -4.74 1.22 -0.30
N ALA A 32 -5.80 0.84 -1.02
CA ALA A 32 -6.42 -0.47 -0.88
C ALA A 32 -5.46 -1.60 -1.27
N GLY A 33 -4.74 -1.45 -2.38
CA GLY A 33 -3.76 -2.44 -2.83
C GLY A 33 -2.57 -2.58 -1.86
N VAL A 34 -2.07 -1.47 -1.32
CA VAL A 34 -1.00 -1.51 -0.30
C VAL A 34 -1.52 -2.16 0.99
N SER A 35 -2.68 -1.74 1.49
CA SER A 35 -3.22 -2.26 2.75
C SER A 35 -3.66 -3.72 2.68
N ALA A 36 -4.13 -4.19 1.53
CA ALA A 36 -4.44 -5.61 1.37
C ALA A 36 -3.20 -6.50 1.55
N LEU A 37 -2.01 -6.01 1.22
CA LEU A 37 -0.76 -6.78 1.19
C LEU A 37 0.14 -6.56 2.41
N PHE A 38 0.01 -5.43 3.09
CA PHE A 38 0.83 -5.05 4.24
C PHE A 38 -0.02 -5.00 5.51
N ALA A 39 0.61 -5.17 6.67
CA ALA A 39 -0.04 -4.92 7.95
C ALA A 39 -0.63 -3.49 7.98
N ASN A 40 -1.81 -3.29 8.58
CA ASN A 40 -2.52 -2.01 8.64
C ASN A 40 -1.60 -0.84 9.04
N ASP A 41 -0.82 -1.02 10.11
CA ASP A 41 0.16 -0.03 10.56
C ASP A 41 1.27 0.23 9.52
N GLY A 42 1.76 -0.84 8.90
CA GLY A 42 2.73 -0.76 7.81
C GLY A 42 2.17 -0.02 6.59
N ALA A 43 0.91 -0.25 6.24
CA ALA A 43 0.21 0.42 5.16
C ALA A 43 0.02 1.91 5.47
N ALA A 44 -0.36 2.27 6.70
CA ALA A 44 -0.47 3.66 7.13
C ALA A 44 0.89 4.39 7.07
N LEU A 45 1.97 3.73 7.53
CA LEU A 45 3.34 4.26 7.45
C LEU A 45 3.83 4.44 6.01
N ILE A 46 3.38 3.61 5.08
CA ILE A 46 3.71 3.71 3.65
C ILE A 46 2.85 4.76 2.93
N LEU A 47 1.55 4.80 3.20
CA LEU A 47 0.60 5.65 2.49
C LEU A 47 0.74 7.12 2.87
N THR A 48 1.05 7.41 4.13
CA THR A 48 1.26 8.78 4.61
C THR A 48 2.32 9.53 3.77
N PRO A 49 3.57 9.05 3.62
CA PRO A 49 4.57 9.75 2.82
C PRO A 49 4.22 9.79 1.33
N ILE A 50 3.52 8.79 0.78
CA ILE A 50 3.03 8.82 -0.61
C ILE A 50 2.06 9.99 -0.79
N VAL A 51 1.04 10.07 0.07
CA VAL A 51 -0.01 11.08 -0.02
C VAL A 51 0.56 12.46 0.24
N VAL A 52 1.40 12.63 1.26
CA VAL A 52 2.10 13.90 1.49
C VAL A 52 2.94 14.31 0.28
N SER A 53 3.64 13.37 -0.38
CA SER A 53 4.41 13.67 -1.60
C SER A 53 3.52 14.16 -2.74
N ILE A 54 2.35 13.53 -2.94
CA ILE A 54 1.34 13.97 -3.93
C ILE A 54 0.89 15.40 -3.62
N LEU A 55 0.54 15.66 -2.37
CA LEU A 55 -0.01 16.94 -1.93
C LEU A 55 1.00 18.09 -2.05
N LEU A 56 2.26 17.84 -1.69
CA LEU A 56 3.35 18.80 -1.85
C LEU A 56 3.67 19.07 -3.32
N ALA A 57 3.72 18.01 -4.15
CA ALA A 57 4.00 18.15 -5.58
C ALA A 57 2.92 18.94 -6.31
N LEU A 58 1.65 18.77 -5.93
CA LEU A 58 0.51 19.38 -6.61
C LEU A 58 0.01 20.68 -5.95
N ARG A 59 0.62 21.11 -4.84
CA ARG A 59 0.29 22.33 -4.09
C ARG A 59 -1.21 22.45 -3.73
N PHE A 60 -1.78 21.38 -3.20
CA PHE A 60 -3.20 21.32 -2.87
C PHE A 60 -3.59 22.23 -1.69
N SER A 61 -4.85 22.67 -1.70
CA SER A 61 -5.43 23.45 -0.60
C SER A 61 -5.47 22.64 0.70
N PRO A 62 -5.53 23.29 1.90
CA PRO A 62 -5.65 22.58 3.17
C PRO A 62 -6.86 21.63 3.24
N ALA A 63 -8.01 22.04 2.65
CA ALA A 63 -9.21 21.21 2.59
C ALA A 63 -8.99 19.95 1.73
N SER A 64 -8.37 20.11 0.56
CA SER A 64 -8.01 18.99 -0.32
C SER A 64 -6.98 18.07 0.35
N THR A 65 -5.98 18.63 1.03
CA THR A 65 -5.00 17.88 1.81
C THR A 65 -5.67 17.01 2.87
N LEU A 66 -6.60 17.58 3.64
CA LEU A 66 -7.37 16.83 4.63
C LEU A 66 -8.13 15.67 3.96
N ALA A 67 -8.83 15.93 2.85
CA ALA A 67 -9.58 14.90 2.14
C ALA A 67 -8.69 13.70 1.74
N PHE A 68 -7.52 13.94 1.17
CA PHE A 68 -6.60 12.89 0.72
C PHE A 68 -5.96 12.13 1.89
N VAL A 69 -5.57 12.83 2.97
CA VAL A 69 -4.99 12.20 4.17
C VAL A 69 -6.03 11.33 4.88
N MET A 70 -7.25 11.85 5.06
CA MET A 70 -8.35 11.08 5.65
C MET A 70 -8.69 9.86 4.80
N ALA A 71 -8.72 10.03 3.47
CA ALA A 71 -8.98 8.92 2.57
C ALA A 71 -7.91 7.82 2.69
N ALA A 72 -6.64 8.20 2.80
CA ALA A 72 -5.54 7.28 2.99
C ALA A 72 -5.67 6.49 4.31
N GLY A 73 -6.00 7.17 5.41
CA GLY A 73 -6.19 6.53 6.71
C GLY A 73 -7.38 5.56 6.72
N PHE A 74 -8.55 5.99 6.23
CA PHE A 74 -9.73 5.13 6.19
C PHE A 74 -9.56 3.93 5.27
N ILE A 75 -8.90 4.10 4.11
CA ILE A 75 -8.67 2.97 3.22
C ILE A 75 -7.59 2.04 3.76
N ALA A 76 -6.57 2.54 4.45
CA ALA A 76 -5.57 1.71 5.11
C ALA A 76 -6.23 0.77 6.11
N ASP A 77 -7.17 1.27 6.90
CA ASP A 77 -7.90 0.43 7.85
C ASP A 77 -8.86 -0.54 7.13
N THR A 78 -9.73 -0.01 6.26
CA THR A 78 -10.77 -0.79 5.56
C THR A 78 -10.17 -1.93 4.73
N ALA A 79 -9.09 -1.68 4.00
CA ALA A 79 -8.56 -2.63 3.04
C ALA A 79 -7.62 -3.68 3.64
N SER A 80 -7.41 -3.64 4.97
CA SER A 80 -6.55 -4.58 5.71
C SER A 80 -7.27 -5.87 6.11
N LEU A 81 -8.51 -6.06 5.67
CA LEU A 81 -9.36 -7.22 5.95
C LEU A 81 -9.01 -8.53 5.21
N PRO A 82 -8.50 -8.56 3.97
CA PRO A 82 -8.57 -9.78 3.15
C PRO A 82 -7.59 -10.88 3.55
N LEU A 83 -6.46 -10.53 4.18
CA LEU A 83 -5.45 -11.51 4.59
C LEU A 83 -5.30 -11.51 6.11
N VAL A 84 -5.06 -12.69 6.68
CA VAL A 84 -4.82 -12.86 8.12
C VAL A 84 -3.64 -11.98 8.58
N VAL A 85 -2.59 -11.88 7.77
CA VAL A 85 -1.38 -11.11 8.09
C VAL A 85 -1.54 -9.59 7.99
N SER A 86 -2.63 -9.11 7.39
CA SER A 86 -2.81 -7.68 7.11
C SER A 86 -3.29 -6.91 8.34
N ASN A 87 -3.73 -7.56 9.41
CA ASN A 87 -4.11 -6.87 10.66
C ASN A 87 -3.95 -7.81 11.86
N LEU A 88 -3.46 -7.30 12.99
CA LEU A 88 -3.34 -8.06 14.24
C LEU A 88 -4.70 -8.65 14.66
N VAL A 89 -5.80 -7.91 14.47
CA VAL A 89 -7.16 -8.39 14.80
C VAL A 89 -7.52 -9.61 13.95
N ASN A 90 -7.08 -9.67 12.69
CA ASN A 90 -7.31 -10.82 11.81
C ASN A 90 -6.50 -12.03 12.29
N ILE A 91 -5.24 -11.83 12.70
CA ILE A 91 -4.38 -12.89 13.25
C ILE A 91 -5.03 -13.50 14.50
N VAL A 92 -5.41 -12.66 15.47
CA VAL A 92 -6.03 -13.11 16.73
C VAL A 92 -7.36 -13.82 16.46
N SER A 93 -8.16 -13.32 15.52
CA SER A 93 -9.43 -13.95 15.16
C SER A 93 -9.23 -15.30 14.47
N ALA A 94 -8.30 -15.38 13.51
CA ALA A 94 -8.00 -16.62 12.80
C ALA A 94 -7.46 -17.69 13.77
N ASP A 95 -6.59 -17.31 14.69
CA ASP A 95 -6.05 -18.20 15.73
C ASP A 95 -7.15 -18.67 16.70
N TYR A 96 -8.02 -17.76 17.17
CA TYR A 96 -9.11 -18.11 18.08
C TYR A 96 -10.13 -19.08 17.48
N PHE A 97 -10.39 -18.98 16.17
CA PHE A 97 -11.34 -19.82 15.44
C PHE A 97 -10.67 -20.96 14.66
N ASP A 98 -9.37 -21.19 14.84
CA ASP A 98 -8.57 -22.18 14.09
C ASP A 98 -8.77 -22.11 12.57
N LEU A 99 -8.91 -20.89 12.02
CA LEU A 99 -9.14 -20.66 10.59
C LEU A 99 -7.82 -20.72 9.81
N GLY A 100 -7.84 -21.50 8.73
CA GLY A 100 -6.76 -21.48 7.73
C GLY A 100 -6.65 -20.12 7.02
N PHE A 101 -5.45 -19.80 6.53
CA PHE A 101 -5.18 -18.61 5.73
C PHE A 101 -6.02 -18.59 4.45
N SER A 102 -6.09 -19.71 3.73
CA SER A 102 -6.87 -19.83 2.48
C SER A 102 -8.38 -19.75 2.73
N GLU A 103 -8.88 -20.39 3.78
CA GLU A 103 -10.28 -20.34 4.19
C GLU A 103 -10.70 -18.91 4.58
N TYR A 104 -9.89 -18.26 5.42
CA TYR A 104 -10.11 -16.87 5.81
C TYR A 104 -10.14 -15.94 4.59
N ALA A 105 -9.13 -16.06 3.72
CA ALA A 105 -9.02 -15.22 2.53
C ALA A 105 -10.18 -15.43 1.54
N ALA A 106 -10.65 -16.66 1.38
CA ALA A 106 -11.77 -16.97 0.48
C ALA A 106 -13.06 -16.22 0.85
N ILE A 107 -13.28 -16.00 2.14
CA ILE A 107 -14.45 -15.25 2.66
C ILE A 107 -14.15 -13.75 2.70
N MET A 108 -12.98 -13.36 3.20
CA MET A 108 -12.66 -11.96 3.47
C MET A 108 -12.28 -11.17 2.22
N VAL A 109 -11.79 -11.81 1.16
CA VAL A 109 -11.49 -11.12 -0.11
C VAL A 109 -12.77 -10.53 -0.75
N PRO A 110 -13.88 -11.28 -0.93
CA PRO A 110 -15.16 -10.70 -1.37
C PRO A 110 -15.67 -9.58 -0.44
N VAL A 111 -15.61 -9.78 0.87
CA VAL A 111 -16.02 -8.77 1.87
C VAL A 111 -15.18 -7.49 1.70
N ASN A 112 -13.88 -7.64 1.50
CA ASN A 112 -12.96 -6.53 1.28
C ASN A 112 -13.32 -5.73 0.02
N PHE A 113 -13.70 -6.38 -1.09
CA PHE A 113 -14.14 -5.65 -2.29
C PHE A 113 -15.37 -4.77 -2.01
N VAL A 114 -16.34 -5.29 -1.26
CA VAL A 114 -17.54 -4.53 -0.87
C VAL A 114 -17.17 -3.40 0.09
N ALA A 115 -16.30 -3.65 1.06
CA ALA A 115 -15.83 -2.66 2.03
C ALA A 115 -15.07 -1.52 1.35
N VAL A 116 -14.10 -1.84 0.48
CA VAL A 116 -13.33 -0.87 -0.31
C VAL A 116 -14.25 -0.06 -1.22
N ALA A 117 -15.19 -0.70 -1.92
CA ALA A 117 -16.15 0.00 -2.77
C ALA A 117 -17.03 0.96 -1.96
N THR A 118 -17.50 0.52 -0.79
CA THR A 118 -18.32 1.34 0.11
C THR A 118 -17.53 2.53 0.65
N THR A 119 -16.31 2.30 1.15
CA THR A 119 -15.41 3.34 1.64
C THR A 119 -15.08 4.34 0.54
N LEU A 120 -14.79 3.87 -0.69
CA LEU A 120 -14.57 4.75 -1.85
C LEU A 120 -15.81 5.63 -2.11
N VAL A 121 -17.00 5.05 -2.16
CA VAL A 121 -18.25 5.79 -2.41
C VAL A 121 -18.52 6.81 -1.31
N VAL A 122 -18.41 6.42 -0.04
CA VAL A 122 -18.66 7.29 1.11
C VAL A 122 -17.67 8.45 1.14
N LEU A 123 -16.37 8.18 1.05
CA LEU A 123 -15.33 9.20 1.07
C LEU A 123 -15.44 10.13 -0.14
N TYR A 124 -15.66 9.57 -1.33
CA TYR A 124 -15.83 10.38 -2.53
C TYR A 124 -17.06 11.29 -2.41
N ARG A 125 -18.19 10.77 -1.89
CA ARG A 125 -19.43 11.53 -1.71
C ARG A 125 -19.27 12.63 -0.65
N PHE A 126 -18.55 12.35 0.43
CA PHE A 126 -18.31 13.25 1.55
C PHE A 126 -17.37 14.39 1.14
N PHE A 127 -16.19 14.05 0.60
CA PHE A 127 -15.16 15.03 0.21
C PHE A 127 -15.33 15.58 -1.21
N ARG A 128 -16.43 15.29 -1.91
CA ARG A 128 -16.66 15.72 -3.32
C ARG A 128 -16.49 17.21 -3.59
N ARG A 129 -16.64 18.05 -2.55
CA ARG A 129 -16.52 19.51 -2.62
C ARG A 129 -15.08 19.97 -2.40
N ASP A 130 -14.32 19.22 -1.62
CA ASP A 130 -12.94 19.52 -1.23
C ASP A 130 -11.91 18.93 -2.21
N ILE A 131 -12.33 17.96 -3.03
CA ILE A 131 -11.52 17.41 -4.12
C ILE A 131 -11.37 18.46 -5.22
N PRO A 132 -10.13 18.82 -5.61
CA PRO A 132 -9.90 19.78 -6.69
C PRO A 132 -10.44 19.22 -8.01
N ARG A 133 -11.04 20.07 -8.85
CA ARG A 133 -11.55 19.65 -10.16
C ARG A 133 -10.40 19.34 -11.12
N HIS A 134 -9.40 20.22 -11.14
CA HIS A 134 -8.23 20.09 -11.99
C HIS A 134 -6.96 20.48 -11.22
N TYR A 135 -5.83 19.90 -11.60
CA TYR A 135 -4.50 20.32 -11.16
C TYR A 135 -3.56 20.40 -12.36
N ALA A 136 -2.56 21.28 -12.27
CA ALA A 136 -1.58 21.46 -13.33
C ALA A 136 -0.66 20.24 -13.40
N LEU A 137 -0.53 19.67 -14.60
CA LEU A 137 0.44 18.60 -14.89
C LEU A 137 1.82 19.15 -15.25
N ASP A 138 1.91 20.44 -15.54
CA ASP A 138 3.09 21.10 -16.12
C ASP A 138 4.32 21.04 -15.19
N ASP A 139 4.10 20.87 -13.88
CA ASP A 139 5.15 20.73 -12.86
C ASP A 139 5.37 19.26 -12.40
N VAL A 140 4.66 18.28 -12.97
CA VAL A 140 4.77 16.87 -12.54
C VAL A 140 5.98 16.23 -13.23
N MET A 141 7.10 16.19 -12.48
CA MET A 141 8.35 15.50 -12.87
C MET A 141 8.11 14.10 -13.46
N ASP A 142 8.99 13.69 -14.37
CA ASP A 142 8.91 12.35 -14.96
C ASP A 142 9.13 11.25 -13.90
N PRO A 143 8.21 10.28 -13.73
CA PRO A 143 8.35 9.18 -12.78
C PRO A 143 9.63 8.39 -12.95
N GLN A 144 10.22 8.34 -14.15
CA GLN A 144 11.47 7.64 -14.40
C GLN A 144 12.66 8.24 -13.61
N HIS A 145 12.60 9.54 -13.26
CA HIS A 145 13.64 10.19 -12.46
C HIS A 145 13.46 10.00 -10.95
N ALA A 146 12.34 9.41 -10.51
CA ALA A 146 12.06 9.20 -9.09
C ALA A 146 12.66 7.89 -8.54
N VAL A 147 12.97 6.91 -9.41
CA VAL A 147 13.57 5.64 -8.99
C VAL A 147 15.06 5.83 -8.72
N ARG A 148 15.45 5.86 -7.45
CA ARG A 148 16.85 6.05 -7.02
C ARG A 148 17.66 4.76 -7.05
N ASP A 149 16.99 3.60 -6.90
CA ASP A 149 17.61 2.28 -6.99
C ASP A 149 16.69 1.26 -7.72
N PRO A 150 16.90 1.05 -9.02
CA PRO A 150 16.11 0.12 -9.84
C PRO A 150 16.28 -1.36 -9.49
N MET A 151 17.38 -1.72 -8.81
CA MET A 151 17.69 -3.11 -8.46
C MET A 151 16.93 -3.51 -7.20
N THR A 152 16.99 -2.68 -6.15
CA THR A 152 16.18 -2.88 -4.93
C THR A 152 14.68 -2.81 -5.24
N PHE A 153 14.26 -1.95 -6.17
CA PHE A 153 12.86 -1.87 -6.61
C PHE A 153 12.37 -3.18 -7.23
N ARG A 154 13.13 -3.78 -8.16
CA ARG A 154 12.76 -5.06 -8.80
C ARG A 154 12.78 -6.23 -7.82
N VAL A 155 13.80 -6.28 -6.96
CA VAL A 155 13.89 -7.33 -5.93
C VAL A 155 12.74 -7.23 -4.94
N GLY A 156 12.33 -6.01 -4.55
CA GLY A 156 11.17 -5.80 -3.68
C GLY A 156 9.89 -6.44 -4.23
N TRP A 157 9.61 -6.28 -5.52
CA TRP A 157 8.46 -6.92 -6.17
C TRP A 157 8.59 -8.45 -6.25
N VAL A 158 9.79 -8.96 -6.53
CA VAL A 158 10.04 -10.41 -6.55
C VAL A 158 9.84 -11.01 -5.16
N VAL A 159 10.36 -10.37 -4.10
CA VAL A 159 10.16 -10.86 -2.73
C VAL A 159 8.70 -10.75 -2.32
N LEU A 160 8.00 -9.67 -2.68
CA LEU A 160 6.56 -9.56 -2.40
C LEU A 160 5.77 -10.68 -3.06
N ALA A 161 6.06 -11.00 -4.32
CA ALA A 161 5.43 -12.12 -5.02
C ALA A 161 5.78 -13.47 -4.37
N LEU A 162 7.04 -13.70 -3.99
CA LEU A 162 7.47 -14.91 -3.28
C LEU A 162 6.81 -15.04 -1.92
N LEU A 163 6.63 -13.94 -1.19
CA LEU A 163 5.94 -13.92 0.10
C LEU A 163 4.47 -14.30 -0.08
N LEU A 164 3.77 -13.69 -1.04
CA LEU A 164 2.37 -14.01 -1.30
C LEU A 164 2.19 -15.46 -1.75
N ILE A 165 2.98 -15.93 -2.72
CA ILE A 165 2.96 -17.34 -3.14
C ILE A 165 3.27 -18.25 -1.97
N GLY A 166 4.27 -17.88 -1.15
CA GLY A 166 4.65 -18.63 0.04
C GLY A 166 3.51 -18.79 1.03
N LEU A 167 2.80 -17.70 1.34
CA LEU A 167 1.66 -17.71 2.27
C LEU A 167 0.55 -18.69 1.84
N PHE A 168 0.23 -18.76 0.55
CA PHE A 168 -0.81 -19.68 0.05
C PHE A 168 -0.29 -21.11 -0.20
N ALA A 169 0.96 -21.27 -0.66
CA ALA A 169 1.48 -22.58 -1.08
C ALA A 169 2.08 -23.40 0.07
N LEU A 170 2.58 -22.75 1.12
CA LEU A 170 3.20 -23.43 2.27
C LEU A 170 2.24 -23.63 3.45
N GLU A 171 1.07 -22.98 3.44
CA GLU A 171 0.00 -23.23 4.42
C GLU A 171 -0.41 -24.71 4.49
N PRO A 172 -0.68 -25.43 3.37
CA PRO A 172 -1.09 -26.84 3.42
C PRO A 172 -0.01 -27.78 3.99
N LEU A 173 1.25 -27.31 4.07
CA LEU A 173 2.38 -28.05 4.65
C LEU A 173 2.53 -27.81 6.17
N GLY A 174 1.66 -27.01 6.79
CA GLY A 174 1.70 -26.71 8.23
C GLY A 174 2.85 -25.77 8.64
N ILE A 175 3.46 -25.06 7.67
CA ILE A 175 4.55 -24.13 7.96
C ILE A 175 3.95 -22.83 8.51
N PRO A 176 4.41 -22.36 9.69
CA PRO A 176 3.88 -21.15 10.27
C PRO A 176 4.22 -19.93 9.42
N VAL A 177 3.28 -19.00 9.33
CA VAL A 177 3.41 -17.75 8.57
C VAL A 177 4.65 -16.94 8.99
N SER A 178 5.00 -16.98 10.27
CA SER A 178 6.19 -16.31 10.82
C SER A 178 7.51 -16.81 10.20
N ALA A 179 7.61 -18.10 9.86
CA ALA A 179 8.81 -18.65 9.23
C ALA A 179 8.97 -18.15 7.79
N ILE A 180 7.87 -18.06 7.04
CA ILE A 180 7.85 -17.54 5.66
C ILE A 180 8.25 -16.07 5.66
N ALA A 181 7.68 -15.28 6.58
CA ALA A 181 8.01 -13.87 6.74
C ALA A 181 9.50 -13.67 7.11
N ALA A 182 10.04 -14.50 8.02
CA ALA A 182 11.44 -14.43 8.43
C ALA A 182 12.41 -14.71 7.26
N VAL A 183 12.11 -15.70 6.42
CA VAL A 183 12.93 -16.02 5.23
C VAL A 183 12.88 -14.88 4.21
N CYS A 184 11.70 -14.30 3.96
CA CYS A 184 11.55 -13.15 3.06
C CYS A 184 12.29 -11.90 3.58
N ALA A 185 12.19 -11.63 4.88
CA ALA A 185 12.91 -10.54 5.54
C ALA A 185 14.43 -10.74 5.44
N ALA A 186 14.93 -11.96 5.68
CA ALA A 186 16.34 -12.29 5.55
C ALA A 186 16.85 -12.11 4.11
N MET A 187 16.07 -12.52 3.10
CA MET A 187 16.41 -12.29 1.69
C MET A 187 16.48 -10.80 1.34
N LEU A 188 15.51 -9.99 1.75
CA LEU A 188 15.52 -8.54 1.54
C LEU A 188 16.72 -7.88 2.24
N PHE A 189 16.99 -8.28 3.47
CA PHE A 189 18.13 -7.78 4.23
C PHE A 189 19.45 -8.12 3.55
N ALA A 190 19.63 -9.35 3.07
CA ALA A 190 20.84 -9.77 2.37
C ALA A 190 21.06 -9.00 1.07
N VAL A 191 19.99 -8.71 0.32
CA VAL A 191 20.08 -7.91 -0.91
C VAL A 191 20.36 -6.44 -0.61
N ALA A 192 19.67 -5.86 0.37
CA ALA A 192 19.90 -4.48 0.81
C ALA A 192 21.32 -4.29 1.36
N ALA A 193 21.85 -5.27 2.11
CA ALA A 193 23.21 -5.27 2.64
C ALA A 193 24.28 -5.36 1.54
N ARG A 194 24.01 -6.04 0.43
CA ARG A 194 24.91 -6.10 -0.73
C ARG A 194 24.85 -4.86 -1.61
N GLY A 195 23.75 -4.11 -1.57
CA GLY A 195 23.50 -2.98 -2.45
C GLY A 195 24.33 -1.72 -2.16
N HIS A 196 24.89 -1.55 -0.96
CA HIS A 196 25.65 -0.35 -0.50
C HIS A 196 24.97 1.03 -0.67
N VAL A 197 23.81 1.14 -1.32
CA VAL A 197 23.07 2.39 -1.58
C VAL A 197 22.08 2.71 -0.45
N ILE A 198 21.62 1.70 0.30
CA ILE A 198 20.71 1.86 1.45
C ILE A 198 21.51 1.62 2.72
N SER A 199 21.53 2.60 3.62
CA SER A 199 22.17 2.48 4.94
C SER A 199 21.41 1.45 5.79
N THR A 200 21.81 0.18 5.70
CA THR A 200 21.30 -0.92 6.54
C THR A 200 21.53 -0.67 8.03
N ARG A 201 22.48 0.21 8.38
CA ARG A 201 22.81 0.61 9.75
C ARG A 201 21.83 1.58 10.40
N ARG A 202 20.86 2.13 9.65
CA ARG A 202 19.82 3.04 10.16
C ARG A 202 18.49 2.32 10.42
N VAL A 203 18.37 1.06 9.96
CA VAL A 203 17.14 0.24 10.03
C VAL A 203 17.21 -0.80 11.15
N LEU A 204 18.42 -1.15 11.61
CA LEU A 204 18.68 -1.84 12.88
C LEU A 204 18.81 -0.81 14.02
#